data_AF-A0AAU3EK74-F1
#
_entry.id   AF-A0AAU3EK74-F1
#
_cell.length_a   1.000
_cell.length_b   1.000
_cell.length_c   1.000
_cell.angle_alpha   90.00
_cell.angle_beta   90.00
_cell.angle_gamma   90.00
#
_symmetry.space_group_name_H-M   'P 1'
#
loop_
_entity.id
_entity.type
_entity.pdbx_description
1 polymer ?
#
loop_
_entity_poly.entity_id
_entity_poly.type
_entity_poly.pdbx_seq_one_letter_code
_entity_poly.pdbx_strand_id
1 'polypeptide(L)'
;MTKPRPITDKDRRAVRRHAAGRTRNEIARKLKRSPSTVSKIAKDQGLTFDRGPEVIAATEARRIDLAARRVDLAHRQHEDAEKLRE
;
A
#
# COMPACT_ATOMS: atom_id res chain seq x y z
N MET A 1 22.78 1.16 3.22
CA MET A 1 21.70 1.20 2.22
C MET A 1 22.26 1.77 0.92
N THR A 2 22.28 0.98 -0.16
CA THR A 2 22.87 1.39 -1.45
C THR A 2 22.06 2.53 -2.07
N LYS A 3 22.75 3.59 -2.52
CA LYS A 3 22.12 4.79 -3.10
C LYS A 3 21.16 4.39 -4.22
N PRO A 4 19.87 4.80 -4.17
CA PRO A 4 18.92 4.43 -5.21
C PRO A 4 19.35 5.01 -6.56
N ARG A 5 19.17 4.24 -7.64
CA ARG A 5 19.44 4.70 -9.01
C ARG A 5 18.76 6.06 -9.22
N PRO A 6 19.44 7.08 -9.77
CA PRO A 6 18.84 8.38 -10.07
C PRO A 6 17.57 8.23 -10.90
N ILE A 7 16.55 9.04 -10.61
CA ILE A 7 15.32 9.11 -11.41
C ILE A 7 15.65 9.88 -12.69
N THR A 8 15.39 9.28 -13.84
CA THR A 8 15.66 9.92 -15.14
C THR A 8 14.37 10.43 -15.79
N ASP A 9 14.47 11.36 -16.73
CA ASP A 9 13.29 11.85 -17.47
C ASP A 9 12.60 10.76 -18.30
N LYS A 10 13.34 9.72 -18.69
CA LYS A 10 12.77 8.53 -19.32
C LYS A 10 11.79 7.82 -18.39
N ASP A 11 12.13 7.72 -17.10
CA ASP A 11 11.25 7.15 -16.08
C ASP A 11 9.99 8.04 -15.92
N ARG A 12 10.16 9.37 -15.86
CA ARG A 12 9.05 10.33 -15.78
C ARG A 12 8.09 10.24 -16.97
N ARG A 13 8.61 10.16 -18.20
CA ARG A 13 7.77 10.02 -19.41
C ARG A 13 7.05 8.68 -19.47
N ALA A 14 7.71 7.60 -19.04
CA ALA A 14 7.11 6.27 -19.04
C ALA A 14 5.98 6.16 -18.01
N VAL A 15 6.15 6.75 -16.82
CA VAL A 15 5.09 6.84 -15.81
C VAL A 15 3.88 7.59 -16.36
N ARG A 16 4.08 8.76 -16.98
CA ARG A 16 3.00 9.54 -17.61
C ARG A 16 2.24 8.76 -18.69
N ARG A 17 2.95 8.06 -19.57
CA ARG A 17 2.33 7.26 -20.65
C ARG A 17 1.53 6.08 -20.12
N HIS A 18 1.98 5.46 -19.03
CA HIS A 18 1.34 4.28 -18.46
C HIS A 18 0.28 4.59 -17.41
N ALA A 19 0.12 5.86 -17.01
CA ALA A 19 -0.93 6.27 -16.09
C ALA A 19 -2.34 5.95 -16.63
N ALA A 20 -2.55 6.05 -17.95
CA ALA A 20 -3.82 5.74 -18.60
C ALA A 20 -3.96 4.23 -18.93
N GLY A 21 -4.18 3.41 -17.90
CA GLY A 21 -4.55 2.00 -18.09
C GLY A 21 -3.53 0.97 -17.61
N ARG A 22 -2.56 1.35 -16.79
CA ARG A 22 -1.73 0.38 -16.03
C ARG A 22 -1.70 0.73 -14.56
N THR A 23 -1.61 -0.31 -13.74
CA THR A 23 -1.42 -0.15 -12.30
C THR A 23 0.02 0.28 -12.01
N ARG A 24 0.21 0.99 -10.91
CA ARG A 24 1.54 1.38 -10.40
C ARG A 24 2.51 0.20 -10.34
N ASN A 25 2.03 -0.98 -9.93
CA ASN A 25 2.87 -2.16 -9.75
C ASN A 25 3.36 -2.72 -11.11
N GLU A 26 2.53 -2.69 -12.15
CA GLU A 26 2.94 -3.09 -13.50
C GLU A 26 3.99 -2.13 -14.07
N ILE A 27 3.82 -0.82 -13.83
CA ILE A 27 4.79 0.20 -14.23
C ILE A 27 6.12 -0.03 -13.51
N ALA A 28 6.09 -0.31 -12.21
CA ALA A 28 7.27 -0.62 -11.41
C ALA A 28 8.03 -1.85 -11.95
N ARG A 29 7.32 -2.94 -12.27
CA ARG A 29 7.90 -4.15 -12.88
C ARG A 29 8.54 -3.84 -14.22
N LYS A 30 7.84 -3.11 -15.10
CA LYS A 30 8.34 -2.77 -16.44
C LYS A 30 9.56 -1.84 -16.41
N LEU A 31 9.57 -0.88 -15.49
CA LEU A 31 10.69 0.05 -15.31
C LEU A 31 11.83 -0.53 -14.46
N LYS A 32 11.66 -1.72 -13.88
CA LYS A 32 12.56 -2.30 -12.88
C LYS A 32 12.86 -1.30 -11.75
N ARG A 33 11.82 -0.59 -11.29
CA ARG A 33 11.88 0.41 -10.23
C ARG A 33 10.98 0.03 -9.07
N SER A 34 11.28 0.57 -7.89
CA SER A 34 10.40 0.38 -6.74
C SER A 34 9.05 1.07 -6.97
N PRO A 35 7.93 0.48 -6.51
CA PRO A 35 6.62 1.11 -6.56
C PRO A 35 6.58 2.48 -5.86
N SER A 36 7.38 2.66 -4.81
CA SER A 36 7.55 3.94 -4.11
C SER A 36 8.11 5.04 -5.02
N THR A 37 9.10 4.70 -5.86
CA THR A 37 9.67 5.65 -6.83
C THR A 37 8.64 6.05 -7.89
N VAL A 38 7.88 5.08 -8.41
CA VAL A 38 6.79 5.33 -9.37
C VAL A 38 5.71 6.23 -8.75
N SER A 39 5.38 6.00 -7.48
CA SER A 39 4.42 6.84 -6.75
C SER A 39 4.93 8.26 -6.58
N LYS A 40 6.23 8.44 -6.28
CA LYS A 40 6.84 9.77 -6.17
C LYS A 40 6.79 10.51 -7.50
N ILE A 41 7.18 9.86 -8.59
CA ILE A 41 7.12 10.46 -9.94
C ILE A 41 5.69 10.83 -10.33
N ALA A 42 4.72 9.97 -10.04
CA ALA A 42 3.32 10.27 -10.34
C ALA A 42 2.80 11.46 -9.53
N LYS A 43 3.13 11.54 -8.23
CA LYS A 43 2.83 12.71 -7.40
C LYS A 43 3.46 14.00 -7.95
N ASP A 44 4.75 13.96 -8.32
CA ASP A 44 5.45 15.10 -8.94
C ASP A 44 4.77 15.56 -10.24
N GLN A 45 4.06 14.66 -10.92
CA GLN A 45 3.36 14.90 -12.19
C GLN A 45 1.84 15.15 -12.02
N GLY A 46 1.32 15.17 -10.79
CA GLY A 46 -0.12 15.30 -10.53
C GLY A 46 -0.95 14.09 -10.99
N LEU A 47 -0.32 12.92 -11.20
CA LEU A 47 -0.97 11.69 -11.62
C LEU A 47 -1.36 10.86 -10.40
N THR A 48 -2.61 10.43 -10.35
CA THR A 48 -3.11 9.48 -9.37
C THR A 48 -3.28 8.11 -10.00
N PHE A 49 -2.64 7.09 -9.43
CA PHE A 49 -3.00 5.71 -9.74
C PHE A 49 -4.18 5.35 -8.87
N ASP A 50 -5.34 5.24 -9.47
CA ASP A 50 -6.50 4.78 -8.75
C ASP A 50 -6.22 3.36 -8.23
N ARG A 51 -6.47 3.13 -6.95
CA ARG A 51 -6.40 1.77 -6.42
C ARG A 51 -7.66 1.09 -6.93
N GLY A 52 -7.52 -0.03 -7.63
CA GLY A 52 -8.68 -0.75 -8.16
C GLY A 52 -9.72 -1.02 -7.06
N PRO A 53 -11.03 -0.96 -7.37
CA PRO A 53 -12.10 -1.08 -6.38
C PRO A 53 -11.97 -2.34 -5.52
N GLU A 54 -11.48 -3.44 -6.09
CA GLU A 54 -11.18 -4.69 -5.38
C GLU A 54 -10.14 -4.53 -4.26
N VAL A 55 -9.09 -3.74 -4.49
CA VAL A 55 -8.03 -3.50 -3.49
C VAL A 55 -8.57 -2.66 -2.34
N ILE A 56 -9.44 -1.70 -2.64
CA ILE A 56 -10.11 -0.87 -1.62
C ILE A 56 -11.01 -1.76 -0.77
N ALA A 57 -11.89 -2.54 -1.41
CA ALA A 57 -12.78 -3.48 -0.72
C ALA A 57 -12.01 -4.49 0.15
N ALA A 58 -10.94 -5.09 -0.37
CA ALA A 58 -10.11 -6.01 0.39
C ALA A 58 -9.39 -5.35 1.57
N THR A 59 -8.96 -4.08 1.41
CA THR A 59 -8.34 -3.32 2.50
C THR A 59 -9.34 -3.02 3.59
N GLU A 60 -10.55 -2.58 3.23
CA GLU A 60 -11.62 -2.27 4.20
C GLU A 60 -12.10 -3.53 4.93
N ALA A 61 -12.31 -4.65 4.21
CA ALA A 61 -12.62 -5.94 4.84
C ALA A 61 -11.55 -6.34 5.87
N ARG A 62 -10.27 -6.26 5.49
CA ARG A 62 -9.16 -6.56 6.41
C ARG A 62 -9.10 -5.60 7.60
N ARG A 63 -9.50 -4.34 7.45
CA ARG A 63 -9.57 -3.38 8.58
C ARG A 63 -10.66 -3.78 9.56
N ILE A 64 -11.82 -4.21 9.08
CA ILE A 64 -12.92 -4.72 9.90
C ILE A 64 -12.46 -5.96 10.67
N ASP A 65 -11.83 -6.92 9.99
CA ASP A 65 -11.32 -8.15 10.63
C ASP A 65 -10.31 -7.84 11.74
N LEU A 66 -9.39 -6.89 11.49
CA LEU A 66 -8.40 -6.47 12.48
C LEU A 66 -9.04 -5.71 13.65
N ALA A 67 -10.12 -4.98 13.43
CA ALA A 67 -10.87 -4.36 14.52
C ALA A 67 -11.54 -5.42 15.41
N ALA A 68 -12.21 -6.40 14.81
CA ALA A 68 -12.82 -7.51 15.53
C ALA A 68 -11.79 -8.29 16.37
N ARG A 69 -10.62 -8.63 15.79
CA ARG A 69 -9.53 -9.32 16.51
C ARG A 69 -8.98 -8.52 17.69
N ARG A 70 -8.96 -7.19 17.61
CA ARG A 70 -8.51 -6.35 18.73
C ARG A 70 -9.48 -6.38 19.89
N VAL A 71 -10.78 -6.35 19.62
CA VAL A 71 -11.83 -6.43 20.66
C VAL A 71 -11.78 -7.80 21.33
N ASP A 72 -11.74 -8.87 20.55
CA ASP A 72 -11.64 -10.25 21.06
C ASP A 72 -10.36 -10.48 21.89
N LEU A 73 -9.22 -9.94 21.45
CA LEU A 73 -8.00 -9.97 22.26
C LEU A 73 -8.17 -9.25 23.60
N ALA A 74 -8.80 -8.08 23.62
CA ALA A 74 -9.05 -7.35 24.85
C ALA A 74 -9.96 -8.13 25.82
N HIS A 75 -11.01 -8.79 25.32
CA HIS A 75 -11.86 -9.64 26.15
C HIS A 75 -11.07 -10.76 26.82
N ARG A 76 -10.27 -11.51 26.06
CA ARG A 76 -9.45 -12.59 26.62
C ARG A 76 -8.46 -12.09 27.66
N GLN A 77 -7.83 -10.94 27.41
CA GLN A 77 -6.92 -10.32 28.37
C GLN A 77 -7.62 -9.94 29.68
N HIS A 78 -8.88 -9.50 29.62
CA HIS A 78 -9.67 -9.24 30.82
C HIS A 78 -10.01 -10.53 31.57
N GLU A 79 -10.49 -11.57 30.87
CA GLU A 79 -10.79 -12.87 31.48
C GLU A 79 -9.55 -13.49 32.15
N ASP A 80 -8.40 -13.41 31.50
CA ASP A 80 -7.14 -13.91 32.07
C ASP A 80 -6.73 -13.09 33.31
N ALA A 81 -6.93 -11.77 33.28
CA ALA A 81 -6.65 -10.91 34.42
C ALA A 81 -7.58 -11.15 35.61
N GLU A 82 -8.84 -11.54 35.37
CA GLU A 82 -9.78 -11.94 36.42
C GLU A 82 -9.35 -13.26 37.07
N LYS A 83 -9.00 -14.27 36.26
CA LYS A 83 -8.51 -15.58 36.76
C LYS A 83 -7.23 -15.49 37.57
N LEU A 84 -6.36 -14.53 37.26
CA LEU A 84 -5.11 -14.32 38.01
C LEU A 84 -5.33 -13.65 39.39
N ARG A 85 -6.54 -13.16 39.68
CA ARG A 85 -6.89 -12.54 40.97
C ARG A 85 -7.57 -13.49 41.95
N GLU A 86 -7.97 -14.67 41.50
CA GLU A 86 -8.50 -15.78 42.32
C GLU A 86 -7.36 -16.64 42.88
#